data_AF-A0A437GXU2-F1
#
_entry.id   AF-A0A437GXU2-F1
#
_cell.length_a   1.000
_cell.length_b   1.000
_cell.length_c   1.000
_cell.angle_alpha   90.00
_cell.angle_beta   90.00
_cell.angle_gamma   90.00
#
_symmetry.space_group_name_H-M   'P 1'
#
loop_
_entity.id
_entity.type
_entity.pdbx_description
1 polymer ?
#
loop_
_entity_poly.entity_id
_entity_poly.type
_entity_poly.pdbx_seq_one_letter_code
_entity_poly.pdbx_strand_id
1 'polypeptide(L)'
;MGGKVARLAGRVGLALGAGALVASPLAAQGQTAAAQAANQEDPGASADLNLPANASTFGRVDANQFRGATAIVNGAIITGTDIEQRLALVMAANKNEIGAEELARLRAQVLSNLIDETLQIQEAEASDVGVGDAEVEATYNRVSQQNFGMTPEQLDAYLASVKSSPASMKRQIKGELSWQRILRRNIAPFINVSEEEVNERLERLKADKGTEEYRLGEIFIAATAETKPQARQQAQQIMEQLRQGGSFVAYARQFSQASTAAVGGDLGWVRTAQLPPELAEAASAMNSGQLVGPVELRGGFSLLYLIDKRKVLMADEREALLSLKQISISFPAGTTAKQAEAKAKKFAEDVKQISGCGAAETGAAAIGAEIVSNDNIRVKDLPPQLQDTLLALPQGGITQPFGSAEEGVRVLMLCGRTDPQMAGGPTFDELMAQVEDERVNKRAQIYLRDLRRDAVIEYN
;
A
#
# COMPACT_ATOMS: atom_id res chain seq x y z
N MET A 1 -39.66 -20.70 18.13
CA MET A 1 -38.98 -20.51 19.44
C MET A 1 -37.69 -21.32 19.39
N GLY A 2 -36.47 -20.84 19.51
CA GLY A 2 -35.87 -19.50 19.61
C GLY A 2 -34.36 -19.77 19.55
N GLY A 3 -33.67 -19.22 18.55
CA GLY A 3 -32.24 -19.45 18.35
C GLY A 3 -31.46 -18.19 18.69
N LYS A 4 -30.69 -18.22 19.79
CA LYS A 4 -29.70 -17.20 20.14
C LYS A 4 -28.38 -17.52 19.44
N VAL A 5 -27.86 -16.58 18.66
CA VAL A 5 -26.51 -16.64 18.08
C VAL A 5 -25.69 -15.52 18.73
N ALA A 6 -24.64 -15.89 19.45
CA ALA A 6 -23.64 -14.97 19.98
C ALA A 6 -22.46 -14.90 19.00
N ARG A 7 -22.06 -13.70 18.59
CA ARG A 7 -20.84 -13.44 17.80
C ARG A 7 -19.77 -12.81 18.70
N LEU A 8 -18.59 -13.42 18.72
CA LEU A 8 -17.38 -12.95 19.39
C LEU A 8 -16.55 -12.06 18.45
N ALA A 9 -16.00 -10.99 19.00
CA ALA A 9 -15.17 -10.00 18.32
C ALA A 9 -13.69 -10.42 18.28
N GLY A 10 -13.02 -10.19 17.14
CA GLY A 10 -11.57 -10.38 16.96
C GLY A 10 -10.82 -9.04 16.96
N ARG A 11 -9.83 -8.90 17.85
CA ARG A 11 -8.87 -7.79 17.92
C ARG A 11 -7.61 -8.13 17.14
N VAL A 12 -7.08 -7.20 16.33
CA VAL A 12 -5.77 -7.32 15.66
C VAL A 12 -4.81 -6.24 16.18
N GLY A 13 -3.89 -6.66 17.06
CA GLY A 13 -2.67 -5.92 17.39
C GLY A 13 -1.57 -6.21 16.38
N LEU A 14 -0.79 -5.20 16.01
CA LEU A 14 0.36 -5.32 15.09
C LEU A 14 1.55 -4.71 15.81
N ALA A 15 2.66 -5.45 15.90
CA ALA A 15 3.88 -5.07 16.60
C ALA A 15 5.04 -4.84 15.59
N LEU A 16 5.93 -3.95 16.03
CA LEU A 16 7.05 -3.28 15.37
C LEU A 16 8.24 -4.17 15.00
N GLY A 17 9.11 -3.65 14.12
CA GLY A 17 10.51 -4.04 14.00
C GLY A 17 11.40 -2.82 13.71
N ALA A 18 12.34 -2.54 14.61
CA ALA A 18 13.30 -1.43 14.60
C ALA A 18 14.72 -1.93 14.24
N GLY A 19 15.55 -1.07 13.62
CA GLY A 19 16.96 -1.34 13.38
C GLY A 19 17.78 -0.05 13.33
N ALA A 20 18.69 0.12 14.29
CA ALA A 20 19.58 1.26 14.47
C ALA A 20 20.88 1.14 13.64
N LEU A 21 21.46 2.26 13.22
CA LEU A 21 22.78 2.32 12.59
C LEU A 21 23.78 3.16 13.40
N VAL A 22 24.99 2.60 13.47
CA VAL A 22 26.19 3.06 14.18
C VAL A 22 27.04 3.95 13.27
N ALA A 23 27.66 4.96 13.86
CA ALA A 23 28.52 5.98 13.26
C ALA A 23 29.92 5.51 12.85
N SER A 24 30.56 6.22 11.90
CA SER A 24 32.01 6.50 11.86
C SER A 24 32.39 7.55 10.79
N PRO A 25 33.57 8.22 10.91
CA PRO A 25 33.77 9.63 10.52
C PRO A 25 34.63 9.86 9.26
N LEU A 26 34.51 11.05 8.65
CA LEU A 26 35.46 11.59 7.68
C LEU A 26 36.54 12.42 8.40
N ALA A 27 37.81 12.21 8.00
CA ALA A 27 38.91 13.10 8.33
C ALA A 27 39.71 13.49 7.08
N ALA A 28 40.03 14.79 7.03
CA ALA A 28 41.25 15.44 6.50
C ALA A 28 41.43 15.55 4.96
N GLN A 29 42.07 16.58 4.39
CA GLN A 29 42.69 17.85 4.83
C GLN A 29 43.15 18.62 3.55
N GLY A 30 43.42 19.94 3.67
CA GLY A 30 44.28 20.71 2.75
C GLY A 30 43.70 22.09 2.38
N GLN A 31 43.91 23.16 3.18
CA GLN A 31 45.00 24.16 3.10
C GLN A 31 45.12 24.85 1.73
N THR A 32 44.96 26.18 1.61
CA THR A 32 46.04 27.15 1.92
C THR A 32 45.58 28.63 1.95
N ALA A 33 46.23 29.39 2.85
CA ALA A 33 46.68 30.81 2.80
C ALA A 33 45.66 31.93 2.44
N ALA A 34 45.23 32.76 3.39
CA ALA A 34 45.92 33.86 4.11
C ALA A 34 45.81 35.24 3.42
N ALA A 35 45.02 36.13 4.04
CA ALA A 35 45.23 37.57 4.01
C ALA A 35 44.81 38.15 5.36
N GLN A 36 45.77 38.76 6.04
CA GLN A 36 45.64 39.40 7.34
C GLN A 36 44.86 40.72 7.23
N ALA A 37 43.89 40.92 8.11
CA ALA A 37 43.55 42.22 8.64
C ALA A 37 43.23 42.04 10.13
N ALA A 38 44.07 42.64 10.96
CA ALA A 38 43.91 42.69 12.39
C ALA A 38 42.61 43.44 12.75
N ASN A 39 41.79 42.83 13.60
CA ASN A 39 41.03 43.57 14.61
C ASN A 39 40.75 42.65 15.80
N GLN A 40 41.18 43.18 16.94
CA GLN A 40 40.97 42.80 18.33
C GLN A 40 39.81 41.85 18.63
N GLU A 41 40.11 40.84 19.44
CA GLU A 41 39.13 40.16 20.29
C GLU A 41 38.42 41.19 21.17
N ASP A 42 37.11 41.33 20.97
CA ASP A 42 36.18 41.86 21.95
C ASP A 42 35.24 40.71 22.38
N PRO A 43 35.37 40.17 23.60
CA PRO A 43 34.48 39.14 24.12
C PRO A 43 33.19 39.81 24.59
N GLY A 44 32.31 40.15 23.66
CA GLY A 44 31.13 40.96 23.99
C GLY A 44 30.04 40.94 22.93
N ALA A 45 29.39 39.79 22.70
CA ALA A 45 28.08 39.76 22.03
C ALA A 45 27.22 38.52 22.33
N SER A 46 27.65 37.63 23.23
CA SER A 46 26.83 36.50 23.71
C SER A 46 26.71 36.47 25.25
N ALA A 47 27.19 37.51 25.93
CA ALA A 47 27.21 37.61 27.39
C ALA A 47 26.12 38.54 27.98
N ASP A 48 25.24 39.11 27.16
CA ASP A 48 24.20 40.06 27.62
C ASP A 48 22.76 39.53 27.49
N LEU A 49 22.59 38.25 27.16
CA LEU A 49 21.29 37.61 27.24
C LEU A 49 21.36 36.53 28.32
N ASN A 50 20.91 36.91 29.51
CA ASN A 50 20.70 36.00 30.64
C ASN A 50 19.52 35.07 30.33
N LEU A 51 19.76 34.08 29.47
CA LEU A 51 18.75 33.11 29.05
C LEU A 51 18.64 31.98 30.09
N PRO A 52 17.44 31.71 30.63
CA PRO A 52 17.26 30.66 31.61
C PRO A 52 17.50 29.28 30.99
N ALA A 53 18.13 28.38 31.74
CA ALA A 53 18.37 26.99 31.33
C ALA A 53 17.07 26.21 31.04
N ASN A 54 15.92 26.72 31.51
CA ASN A 54 14.58 26.20 31.25
C ASN A 54 13.70 27.31 30.67
N ALA A 55 13.85 27.60 29.38
CA ALA A 55 12.95 28.51 28.70
C ALA A 55 11.60 27.82 28.44
N SER A 56 10.58 28.14 29.25
CA SER A 56 9.19 27.86 28.89
C SER A 56 8.71 28.93 27.91
N THR A 57 8.18 28.54 26.76
CA THR A 57 7.61 29.46 25.78
C THR A 57 6.42 30.21 26.39
N PHE A 58 6.57 31.52 26.56
CA PHE A 58 5.43 32.39 26.84
C PHE A 58 4.80 32.82 25.53
N GLY A 59 3.83 32.02 25.11
CA GLY A 59 2.97 32.28 23.97
C GLY A 59 2.06 31.07 23.84
N ARG A 60 0.74 31.28 23.96
CA ARG A 60 -0.19 30.31 23.37
C ARG A 60 0.21 30.25 21.90
N VAL A 61 0.51 29.06 21.38
CA VAL A 61 0.33 28.83 19.94
C VAL A 61 -1.09 29.27 19.69
N ASP A 62 -1.26 30.40 18.99
CA ASP A 62 -2.58 30.96 18.80
C ASP A 62 -3.43 29.87 18.16
N ALA A 63 -4.50 29.44 18.82
CA ALA A 63 -5.46 28.50 18.25
C ALA A 63 -6.07 29.05 16.93
N ASN A 64 -5.82 30.33 16.63
CA ASN A 64 -6.15 31.00 15.38
C ASN A 64 -5.14 30.77 14.24
N GLN A 65 -3.91 30.30 14.49
CA GLN A 65 -2.95 30.00 13.42
C GLN A 65 -3.43 28.86 12.51
N PHE A 66 -4.24 27.94 13.05
CA PHE A 66 -4.91 26.87 12.31
C PHE A 66 -6.34 27.22 11.85
N ARG A 67 -6.85 28.41 12.19
CA ARG A 67 -8.19 28.89 11.76
C ARG A 67 -8.13 29.86 10.58
N GLY A 68 -6.94 30.20 10.10
CA GLY A 68 -6.78 30.93 8.84
C GLY A 68 -7.28 30.09 7.66
N ALA A 69 -7.85 30.77 6.67
CA ALA A 69 -8.19 30.16 5.39
C ALA A 69 -6.89 29.66 4.73
N THR A 70 -6.77 28.37 4.46
CA THR A 70 -5.66 27.79 3.69
C THR A 70 -5.98 27.79 2.20
N ALA A 71 -7.24 27.55 1.85
CA ALA A 71 -7.74 27.73 0.49
C ALA A 71 -9.17 28.29 0.51
N ILE A 72 -9.54 29.02 -0.54
CA ILE A 72 -10.90 29.50 -0.78
C ILE A 72 -11.34 28.99 -2.15
N VAL A 73 -12.43 28.22 -2.19
CA VAL A 73 -12.96 27.54 -3.38
C VAL A 73 -14.34 28.09 -3.70
N ASN A 74 -14.46 28.94 -4.73
CA ASN A 74 -15.70 29.65 -5.07
C ASN A 74 -16.35 30.34 -3.85
N GLY A 75 -15.52 30.96 -3.00
CA GLY A 75 -15.94 31.61 -1.75
C GLY A 75 -16.11 30.69 -0.54
N ALA A 76 -16.05 29.36 -0.70
CA ALA A 76 -16.05 28.42 0.43
C ALA A 76 -14.64 28.28 1.03
N ILE A 77 -14.53 28.45 2.34
CA ILE A 77 -13.23 28.44 3.04
C ILE A 77 -12.86 27.03 3.48
N ILE A 78 -11.63 26.63 3.18
CA ILE A 78 -10.95 25.46 3.73
C ILE A 78 -9.87 25.96 4.70
N THR A 79 -9.95 25.56 5.96
CA THR A 79 -9.03 26.00 7.02
C THR A 79 -7.93 24.99 7.28
N GLY A 80 -6.84 25.44 7.93
CA GLY A 80 -5.81 24.54 8.42
C GLY A 80 -6.35 23.48 9.40
N THR A 81 -7.40 23.82 10.15
CA THR A 81 -8.08 22.90 11.07
C THR A 81 -8.78 21.76 10.31
N ASP A 82 -9.39 22.04 9.15
CA ASP A 82 -10.02 21.00 8.33
C ASP A 82 -8.99 19.98 7.83
N ILE A 83 -7.82 20.48 7.41
CA ILE A 83 -6.70 19.66 6.95
C ILE A 83 -6.18 18.79 8.10
N GLU A 84 -5.88 19.38 9.26
CA GLU A 84 -5.33 18.63 10.39
C GLU A 84 -6.33 17.61 10.95
N GLN A 85 -7.64 17.92 10.97
CA GLN A 85 -8.66 16.97 11.43
C GLN A 85 -8.79 15.76 10.50
N ARG A 86 -8.72 15.97 9.18
CA ARG A 86 -8.73 14.88 8.20
C ARG A 86 -7.43 14.07 8.28
N LEU A 87 -6.30 14.75 8.37
CA LEU A 87 -4.99 14.13 8.52
C LEU A 87 -4.93 13.26 9.77
N ALA A 88 -5.41 13.75 10.91
CA ALA A 88 -5.36 13.03 12.18
C ALA A 88 -6.17 11.73 12.15
N LEU A 89 -7.31 11.70 11.45
CA LEU A 89 -8.07 10.48 11.24
C LEU A 89 -7.30 9.47 10.37
N VAL A 90 -6.67 9.93 9.29
CA VAL A 90 -5.83 9.08 8.42
C VAL A 90 -4.63 8.53 9.19
N MET A 91 -4.02 9.35 10.05
CA MET A 91 -2.91 8.91 10.92
C MET A 91 -3.37 7.90 11.97
N ALA A 92 -4.56 8.07 12.56
CA ALA A 92 -5.09 7.13 13.55
C ALA A 92 -5.34 5.72 12.97
N ALA A 93 -5.59 5.61 11.66
CA ALA A 93 -5.72 4.33 10.98
C ALA A 93 -4.37 3.66 10.67
N ASN A 94 -3.27 4.42 10.66
CA ASN A 94 -1.93 3.94 10.34
C ASN A 94 -1.11 3.70 11.62
N LYS A 95 -0.54 2.49 11.78
CA LYS A 95 0.23 2.12 12.99
C LYS A 95 1.70 2.52 12.96
N ASN A 96 2.20 3.03 11.83
CA ASN A 96 3.61 3.34 11.63
C ASN A 96 3.88 4.84 11.75
N GLU A 97 5.07 5.20 12.25
CA GLU A 97 5.54 6.59 12.26
C GLU A 97 5.83 7.03 10.82
N ILE A 98 5.21 8.16 10.43
CA ILE A 98 5.36 8.75 9.09
C ILE A 98 6.45 9.82 9.15
N GLY A 99 7.42 9.75 8.25
CA GLY A 99 8.50 10.75 8.15
C GLY A 99 7.96 12.14 7.77
N ALA A 100 8.69 13.21 8.12
CA ALA A 100 8.24 14.59 7.91
C ALA A 100 7.92 14.95 6.45
N GLU A 101 8.69 14.42 5.49
CA GLU A 101 8.46 14.65 4.06
C GLU A 101 7.18 13.95 3.57
N GLU A 102 6.95 12.71 4.01
CA GLU A 102 5.74 11.96 3.68
C GLU A 102 4.50 12.60 4.30
N LEU A 103 4.61 13.10 5.53
CA LEU A 103 3.56 13.85 6.21
C LEU A 103 3.21 15.14 5.45
N ALA A 104 4.20 15.85 4.90
CA ALA A 104 3.97 17.04 4.08
C ALA A 104 3.24 16.71 2.76
N ARG A 105 3.62 15.60 2.10
CA ARG A 105 2.89 15.11 0.92
C ARG A 105 1.45 14.74 1.24
N LEU A 106 1.22 14.07 2.37
CA LEU A 106 -0.10 13.67 2.81
C LEU A 106 -0.99 14.88 3.12
N ARG A 107 -0.44 15.94 3.75
CA ARG A 107 -1.15 17.21 3.93
C ARG A 107 -1.60 17.83 2.62
N ALA A 108 -0.71 17.89 1.62
CA ALA A 108 -1.06 18.42 0.30
C ALA A 108 -2.16 17.60 -0.38
N GLN A 109 -2.13 16.27 -0.24
CA GLN A 109 -3.19 15.40 -0.74
C GLN A 109 -4.52 15.62 -0.03
N VAL A 110 -4.51 15.77 1.30
CA VAL A 110 -5.72 16.10 2.08
C VAL A 110 -6.32 17.43 1.63
N LEU A 111 -5.51 18.47 1.45
CA LEU A 111 -5.99 19.76 0.92
C LEU A 111 -6.62 19.60 -0.46
N SER A 112 -5.96 18.89 -1.38
CA SER A 112 -6.50 18.62 -2.72
C SER A 112 -7.85 17.88 -2.67
N ASN A 113 -8.00 16.94 -1.74
CA ASN A 113 -9.26 16.20 -1.55
C ASN A 113 -10.36 17.08 -0.95
N LEU A 114 -10.03 17.97 -0.01
CA LEU A 114 -10.99 18.93 0.57
C LEU A 114 -11.47 19.94 -0.49
N ILE A 115 -10.62 20.33 -1.43
CA ILE A 115 -11.01 21.14 -2.59
C ILE A 115 -12.00 20.36 -3.45
N ASP A 116 -11.72 19.11 -3.79
CA ASP A 116 -12.64 18.27 -4.58
C ASP A 116 -13.99 18.07 -3.92
N GLU A 117 -13.96 17.72 -2.63
CA GLU A 117 -15.15 17.56 -1.81
C GLU A 117 -16.02 18.84 -1.85
N THR A 118 -15.37 20.01 -1.76
CA THR A 118 -16.05 21.30 -1.84
C THR A 118 -16.69 21.53 -3.21
N LEU A 119 -15.96 21.25 -4.30
CA LEU A 119 -16.48 21.37 -5.66
C LEU A 119 -17.63 20.40 -5.93
N GLN A 120 -17.54 19.17 -5.44
CA GLN A 120 -18.59 18.16 -5.57
C GLN A 120 -19.87 18.57 -4.84
N ILE A 121 -19.75 19.15 -3.65
CA ILE A 121 -20.90 19.68 -2.90
C ILE A 121 -21.54 20.85 -3.65
N GLN A 122 -20.73 21.81 -4.10
CA GLN A 122 -21.22 22.97 -4.86
C GLN A 122 -21.90 22.56 -6.16
N GLU A 123 -21.33 21.60 -6.87
CA GLU A 123 -21.88 21.09 -8.12
C GLU A 123 -23.22 20.37 -7.91
N ALA A 124 -23.35 19.57 -6.85
CA ALA A 124 -24.62 18.95 -6.49
C ALA A 124 -25.69 19.98 -6.12
N GLU A 125 -25.32 21.05 -5.42
CA GLU A 125 -26.22 22.16 -5.11
C GLU A 125 -26.62 22.93 -6.38
N ALA A 126 -25.67 23.22 -7.28
CA ALA A 126 -25.93 23.90 -8.56
C ALA A 126 -26.77 23.07 -9.54
N SER A 127 -26.68 21.73 -9.45
CA SER A 127 -27.46 20.78 -10.27
C SER A 127 -28.81 20.37 -9.64
N ASP A 128 -29.29 21.07 -8.60
CA ASP A 128 -30.53 20.78 -7.88
C ASP A 128 -30.64 19.32 -7.34
N VAL A 129 -29.48 18.72 -7.02
CA VAL A 129 -29.38 17.37 -6.43
C VAL A 129 -28.64 17.37 -5.10
N GLY A 130 -28.59 18.52 -4.42
CA GLY A 130 -27.89 18.72 -3.14
C GLY A 130 -28.35 17.76 -2.03
N VAL A 131 -27.40 17.32 -1.21
CA VAL A 131 -27.63 16.37 -0.10
C VAL A 131 -27.99 17.13 1.18
N GLY A 132 -29.10 16.76 1.80
CA GLY A 132 -29.58 17.37 3.04
C GLY A 132 -28.97 16.75 4.29
N ASP A 133 -28.92 17.52 5.38
CA ASP A 133 -28.24 17.14 6.62
C ASP A 133 -28.80 15.85 7.25
N ALA A 134 -30.11 15.62 7.18
CA ALA A 134 -30.73 14.41 7.73
C ALA A 134 -30.19 13.11 7.08
N GLU A 135 -29.83 13.16 5.80
CA GLU A 135 -29.27 12.03 5.08
C GLU A 135 -27.79 11.81 5.41
N VAL A 136 -27.06 12.91 5.63
CA VAL A 136 -25.69 12.88 6.14
C VAL A 136 -25.67 12.25 7.52
N GLU A 137 -26.57 12.66 8.43
CA GLU A 137 -26.72 12.08 9.77
C GLU A 137 -27.08 10.59 9.72
N ALA A 138 -28.04 10.21 8.86
CA ALA A 138 -28.41 8.81 8.70
C ALA A 138 -27.24 7.95 8.19
N THR A 139 -26.41 8.49 7.30
CA THR A 139 -25.22 7.81 6.79
C THR A 139 -24.11 7.76 7.83
N TYR A 140 -23.89 8.84 8.59
CA TYR A 140 -22.96 8.88 9.71
C TYR A 140 -23.28 7.80 10.75
N ASN A 141 -24.55 7.66 11.14
CA ASN A 141 -25.01 6.64 12.08
C ASN A 141 -24.78 5.21 11.55
N ARG A 142 -24.90 5.01 10.24
CA ARG A 142 -24.63 3.72 9.60
C ARG A 142 -23.14 3.40 9.61
N VAL A 143 -22.31 4.37 9.23
CA VAL A 143 -20.85 4.25 9.20
C VAL A 143 -20.29 3.98 10.60
N SER A 144 -20.82 4.64 11.64
CA SER A 144 -20.38 4.41 13.02
C SER A 144 -20.51 2.95 13.42
N GLN A 145 -21.63 2.31 13.07
CA GLN A 145 -21.91 0.93 13.44
C GLN A 145 -21.20 -0.08 12.52
N GLN A 146 -21.24 0.15 11.21
CA GLN A 146 -20.75 -0.82 10.23
C GLN A 146 -19.22 -0.82 10.10
N ASN A 147 -18.60 0.37 10.14
CA ASN A 147 -17.17 0.50 9.88
C ASN A 147 -16.36 0.57 11.19
N PHE A 148 -16.92 1.17 12.24
CA PHE A 148 -16.23 1.36 13.53
C PHE A 148 -16.75 0.44 14.65
N GLY A 149 -17.92 -0.18 14.49
CA GLY A 149 -18.54 -0.98 15.56
C GLY A 149 -18.91 -0.15 16.78
N MET A 150 -19.18 1.14 16.60
CA MET A 150 -19.44 2.14 17.66
C MET A 150 -20.83 2.77 17.51
N THR A 151 -21.40 3.24 18.62
CA THR A 151 -22.53 4.19 18.56
C THR A 151 -22.03 5.55 18.05
N PRO A 152 -22.91 6.43 17.54
CA PRO A 152 -22.51 7.77 17.11
C PRO A 152 -21.76 8.55 18.21
N GLU A 153 -22.22 8.48 19.46
CA GLU A 153 -21.60 9.19 20.59
C GLU A 153 -20.22 8.64 20.94
N GLN A 154 -20.03 7.32 20.81
CA GLN A 154 -18.74 6.69 20.99
C GLN A 154 -17.77 7.09 19.86
N LEU A 155 -18.27 7.17 18.64
CA LEU A 155 -17.48 7.62 17.49
C LEU A 155 -17.08 9.09 17.64
N ASP A 156 -17.99 9.95 18.10
CA ASP A 156 -17.68 11.35 18.39
C ASP A 156 -16.54 11.49 19.40
N ALA A 157 -16.62 10.74 20.49
CA ALA A 157 -15.58 10.71 21.52
C ALA A 157 -14.24 10.18 20.98
N TYR A 158 -14.28 9.13 20.15
CA TYR A 158 -13.10 8.59 19.49
C TYR A 158 -12.45 9.63 18.55
N LEU A 159 -13.24 10.28 17.68
CA LEU A 159 -12.75 11.29 16.75
C LEU A 159 -12.08 12.45 17.49
N ALA A 160 -12.68 12.93 18.58
CA ALA A 160 -12.09 13.96 19.42
C ALA A 160 -10.76 13.49 20.07
N SER A 161 -10.69 12.23 20.52
CA SER A 161 -9.47 11.66 21.12
C SER A 161 -8.29 11.62 20.15
N VAL A 162 -8.56 11.37 18.87
CA VAL A 162 -7.56 11.36 17.79
C VAL A 162 -7.37 12.72 17.13
N LYS A 163 -7.91 13.81 17.72
CA LYS A 163 -7.83 15.19 17.18
C LYS A 163 -8.54 15.41 15.83
N SER A 164 -9.46 14.53 15.46
CA SER A 164 -10.40 14.71 14.35
C SER A 164 -11.73 15.30 14.84
N SER A 165 -12.75 15.36 13.97
CA SER A 165 -14.09 15.84 14.37
C SER A 165 -15.23 15.13 13.63
N PRO A 166 -16.41 15.02 14.27
CA PRO A 166 -17.63 14.53 13.61
C PRO A 166 -18.02 15.41 12.42
N ALA A 167 -17.82 16.73 12.52
CA ALA A 167 -18.10 17.68 11.45
C ALA A 167 -17.24 17.40 10.21
N SER A 168 -15.94 17.14 10.38
CA SER A 168 -15.03 16.79 9.29
C SER A 168 -15.44 15.47 8.60
N MET A 169 -15.86 14.47 9.37
CA MET A 169 -16.36 13.20 8.82
C MET A 169 -17.71 13.38 8.11
N LYS A 170 -18.66 14.13 8.69
CA LYS A 170 -19.97 14.42 8.08
C LYS A 170 -19.84 15.23 6.80
N ARG A 171 -18.88 16.16 6.73
CA ARG A 171 -18.56 16.90 5.51
C ARG A 171 -18.05 15.97 4.40
N GLN A 172 -17.21 14.97 4.74
CA GLN A 172 -16.79 13.93 3.81
C GLN A 172 -17.97 13.16 3.23
N ILE A 173 -18.85 12.71 4.11
CA ILE A 173 -20.07 11.98 3.73
C ILE A 173 -20.92 12.84 2.80
N LYS A 174 -21.08 14.14 3.09
CA LYS A 174 -21.80 15.07 2.21
C LYS A 174 -21.14 15.13 0.82
N GLY A 175 -19.83 15.25 0.74
CA GLY A 175 -19.10 15.25 -0.54
C GLY A 175 -19.28 13.96 -1.35
N GLU A 176 -19.12 12.81 -0.70
CA GLU A 176 -19.29 11.49 -1.33
C GLU A 176 -20.73 11.28 -1.86
N LEU A 177 -21.74 11.63 -1.06
CA LEU A 177 -23.15 11.53 -1.46
C LEU A 177 -23.49 12.52 -2.60
N SER A 178 -22.98 13.75 -2.51
CA SER A 178 -23.15 14.77 -3.55
C SER A 178 -22.56 14.29 -4.87
N TRP A 179 -21.35 13.74 -4.82
CA TRP A 179 -20.69 13.20 -6.00
C TRP A 179 -21.46 12.02 -6.58
N GLN A 180 -21.89 11.07 -5.75
CA GLN A 180 -22.69 9.93 -6.20
C GLN A 180 -23.95 10.36 -6.95
N ARG A 181 -24.63 11.43 -6.50
CA ARG A 181 -25.81 11.97 -7.17
C ARG A 181 -25.48 12.60 -8.52
N ILE A 182 -24.38 13.35 -8.60
CA ILE A 182 -23.88 13.90 -9.85
C ILE A 182 -23.54 12.79 -10.84
N LEU A 183 -22.82 11.75 -10.40
CA LEU A 183 -22.51 10.61 -11.27
C LEU A 183 -23.78 9.94 -11.80
N ARG A 184 -24.76 9.68 -10.93
CA ARG A 184 -26.02 9.04 -11.30
C ARG A 184 -26.88 9.89 -12.23
N ARG A 185 -26.88 11.21 -12.08
CA ARG A 185 -27.72 12.13 -12.87
C ARG A 185 -27.06 12.58 -14.16
N ASN A 186 -25.80 13.01 -14.09
CA ASN A 186 -25.12 13.76 -15.15
C ASN A 186 -24.15 12.91 -15.96
N ILE A 187 -23.77 11.71 -15.48
CA ILE A 187 -22.76 10.87 -16.13
C ILE A 187 -23.34 9.53 -16.57
N ALA A 188 -23.83 8.71 -15.64
CA ALA A 188 -24.26 7.34 -15.90
C ALA A 188 -25.28 7.21 -17.06
N PRO A 189 -26.31 8.06 -17.19
CA PRO A 189 -27.30 7.94 -18.26
C PRO A 189 -26.74 8.18 -19.68
N PHE A 190 -25.56 8.79 -19.79
CA PHE A 190 -24.91 9.08 -21.07
C PHE A 190 -23.81 8.07 -21.41
N ILE A 191 -23.59 7.07 -20.56
CA ILE A 191 -22.70 5.96 -20.85
C ILE A 191 -23.50 4.91 -21.62
N ASN A 192 -23.01 4.55 -22.81
CA ASN A 192 -23.56 3.47 -23.62
C ASN A 192 -22.45 2.44 -23.84
N VAL A 193 -22.74 1.16 -23.60
CA VAL A 193 -21.83 0.04 -23.87
C VAL A 193 -22.55 -0.90 -24.82
N SER A 194 -21.94 -1.20 -25.96
CA SER A 194 -22.58 -2.11 -26.93
C SER A 194 -22.42 -3.56 -26.51
N GLU A 195 -23.44 -4.38 -26.78
CA GLU A 195 -23.35 -5.83 -26.56
C GLU A 195 -22.20 -6.46 -27.35
N GLU A 196 -21.93 -5.94 -28.56
CA GLU A 196 -20.82 -6.38 -29.40
C GLU A 196 -19.47 -6.20 -28.71
N GLU A 197 -19.21 -5.05 -28.08
CA GLU A 197 -17.97 -4.79 -27.34
C GLU A 197 -17.80 -5.77 -26.16
N VAL A 198 -18.88 -6.02 -25.42
CA VAL A 198 -18.86 -6.95 -24.28
C VAL A 198 -18.62 -8.38 -24.77
N ASN A 199 -19.27 -8.78 -25.86
CA ASN A 199 -19.08 -10.10 -26.47
C ASN A 199 -17.66 -10.28 -27.00
N GLU A 200 -17.09 -9.29 -27.70
CA GLU A 200 -15.70 -9.33 -28.16
C GLU A 200 -14.71 -9.47 -27.01
N ARG A 201 -14.94 -8.74 -25.91
CA ARG A 201 -14.11 -8.84 -24.70
C ARG A 201 -14.26 -10.21 -24.04
N LEU A 202 -15.47 -10.76 -23.98
CA LEU A 202 -15.74 -12.09 -23.44
C LEU A 202 -15.08 -13.20 -24.29
N GLU A 203 -15.22 -13.14 -25.61
CA GLU A 203 -14.60 -14.09 -26.53
C GLU A 203 -13.07 -14.02 -26.47
N ARG A 204 -12.50 -12.82 -26.34
CA ARG A 204 -11.06 -12.67 -26.10
C ARG A 204 -10.64 -13.32 -24.78
N LEU A 205 -11.36 -13.09 -23.69
CA LEU A 205 -11.06 -13.72 -22.40
C LEU A 205 -11.15 -15.25 -22.47
N LYS A 206 -12.13 -15.81 -23.20
CA LYS A 206 -12.26 -17.26 -23.42
C LYS A 206 -11.13 -17.81 -24.28
N ALA A 207 -10.75 -17.12 -25.36
CA ALA A 207 -9.64 -17.51 -26.22
C ALA A 207 -8.30 -17.50 -25.46
N ASP A 208 -8.18 -16.58 -24.50
CA ASP A 208 -6.98 -16.42 -23.68
C ASP A 208 -6.97 -17.35 -22.46
N LYS A 209 -8.04 -18.13 -22.21
CA LYS A 209 -8.17 -18.99 -21.03
C LYS A 209 -6.97 -19.92 -20.85
N GLY A 210 -6.43 -19.93 -19.64
CA GLY A 210 -5.28 -20.76 -19.26
C GLY A 210 -3.92 -20.19 -19.69
N THR A 211 -3.90 -19.13 -20.51
CA THR A 211 -2.65 -18.40 -20.79
C THR A 211 -2.21 -17.59 -19.57
N GLU A 212 -0.91 -17.35 -19.46
CA GLU A 212 -0.33 -16.57 -18.38
C GLU A 212 -0.35 -15.08 -18.68
N GLU A 213 -0.78 -14.30 -17.71
CA GLU A 213 -0.66 -12.85 -17.66
C GLU A 213 0.29 -12.44 -16.54
N TYR A 214 1.05 -11.40 -16.81
CA TYR A 214 2.07 -10.85 -15.93
C TYR A 214 1.71 -9.40 -15.66
N ARG A 215 1.61 -9.01 -14.40
CA ARG A 215 1.51 -7.61 -14.00
C ARG A 215 2.91 -7.05 -13.80
N LEU A 216 3.34 -6.21 -14.72
CA LEU A 216 4.72 -5.74 -14.80
C LEU A 216 4.82 -4.24 -14.50
N GLY A 217 5.85 -3.85 -13.77
CA GLY A 217 6.35 -2.49 -13.72
C GLY A 217 7.56 -2.34 -14.66
N GLU A 218 7.66 -1.23 -15.37
CA GLU A 218 8.78 -0.89 -16.26
C GLU A 218 9.41 0.47 -15.92
N ILE A 219 10.74 0.52 -15.91
CA ILE A 219 11.53 1.75 -16.01
C ILE A 219 12.36 1.67 -17.29
N PHE A 220 11.91 2.36 -18.34
CA PHE A 220 12.66 2.49 -19.58
C PHE A 220 13.59 3.71 -19.57
N ILE A 221 14.86 3.49 -19.93
CA ILE A 221 15.89 4.52 -20.13
C ILE A 221 16.27 4.51 -21.61
N ALA A 222 15.90 5.55 -22.34
CA ALA A 222 16.23 5.64 -23.77
C ALA A 222 17.73 5.85 -23.99
N ALA A 223 18.26 5.28 -25.07
CA ALA A 223 19.64 5.44 -25.47
C ALA A 223 19.78 5.40 -27.00
N THR A 224 20.68 6.24 -27.52
CA THR A 224 21.25 6.11 -28.86
C THR A 224 22.47 5.20 -28.83
N ALA A 225 23.01 4.82 -29.99
CA ALA A 225 24.23 4.02 -30.06
C ALA A 225 25.41 4.65 -29.29
N GLU A 226 25.53 5.97 -29.33
CA GLU A 226 26.60 6.74 -28.66
C GLU A 226 26.38 6.85 -27.15
N THR A 227 25.13 6.95 -26.70
CA THR A 227 24.77 7.16 -25.29
C THR A 227 24.50 5.86 -24.53
N LYS A 228 24.60 4.72 -25.22
CA LYS A 228 24.31 3.39 -24.68
C LYS A 228 25.13 3.04 -23.41
N PRO A 229 26.44 3.34 -23.33
CA PRO A 229 27.20 3.07 -22.11
C PRO A 229 26.68 3.86 -20.90
N GLN A 230 26.33 5.14 -21.08
CA GLN A 230 25.83 6.02 -20.03
C GLN A 230 24.43 5.58 -19.57
N ALA A 231 23.54 5.26 -20.51
CA ALA A 231 22.20 4.76 -20.18
C ALA A 231 22.26 3.42 -19.42
N ARG A 232 23.18 2.53 -19.79
CA ARG A 232 23.42 1.28 -19.05
C ARG A 232 23.88 1.55 -17.63
N GLN A 233 24.82 2.48 -17.44
CA GLN A 233 25.31 2.86 -16.12
C GLN A 233 24.19 3.48 -15.26
N GLN A 234 23.38 4.36 -15.83
CA GLN A 234 22.22 4.94 -15.15
C GLN A 234 21.22 3.85 -14.72
N ALA A 235 20.90 2.92 -15.61
CA ALA A 235 19.98 1.82 -15.31
C ALA A 235 20.54 0.91 -14.18
N GLN A 236 21.85 0.65 -14.18
CA GLN A 236 22.52 -0.09 -13.09
C GLN A 236 22.44 0.65 -11.74
N GLN A 237 22.62 1.97 -11.73
CA GLN A 237 22.49 2.78 -10.52
C GLN A 237 21.06 2.73 -9.97
N ILE A 238 20.05 2.85 -10.84
CA ILE A 238 18.64 2.72 -10.43
C ILE A 238 18.38 1.34 -9.84
N MET A 239 18.86 0.27 -10.46
CA MET A 239 18.72 -1.08 -9.91
C MET A 239 19.33 -1.23 -8.52
N GLU A 240 20.50 -0.64 -8.29
CA GLU A 240 21.16 -0.71 -6.98
C GLU A 240 20.30 -0.02 -5.91
N GLN A 241 19.76 1.16 -6.21
CA GLN A 241 18.86 1.86 -5.30
C GLN A 241 17.57 1.08 -5.02
N LEU A 242 16.99 0.44 -6.05
CA LEU A 242 15.80 -0.39 -5.90
C LEU A 242 16.09 -1.64 -5.04
N ARG A 243 17.26 -2.27 -5.19
CA ARG A 243 17.67 -3.39 -4.34
C ARG A 243 17.89 -2.98 -2.88
N GLN A 244 18.28 -1.73 -2.63
CA GLN A 244 18.41 -1.14 -1.29
C GLN A 244 17.06 -0.72 -0.67
N GLY A 245 15.93 -1.02 -1.33
CA GLY A 245 14.58 -0.72 -0.83
C GLY A 245 13.98 0.58 -1.38
N GLY A 246 14.57 1.19 -2.40
CA GLY A 246 14.00 2.33 -3.09
C GLY A 246 12.63 2.03 -3.72
N SER A 247 11.74 3.03 -3.73
CA SER A 247 10.38 2.87 -4.29
C SER A 247 10.40 2.79 -5.82
N PHE A 248 10.05 1.64 -6.39
CA PHE A 248 9.96 1.45 -7.85
C PHE A 248 9.10 2.53 -8.52
N VAL A 249 7.92 2.81 -7.97
CA VAL A 249 6.97 3.81 -8.49
C VAL A 249 7.58 5.21 -8.53
N ALA A 250 8.35 5.60 -7.49
CA ALA A 250 9.01 6.89 -7.45
C ALA A 250 10.12 7.00 -8.51
N TYR A 251 10.96 5.97 -8.64
CA TYR A 251 12.01 5.92 -9.65
C TYR A 251 11.43 5.88 -11.08
N ALA A 252 10.33 5.16 -11.29
CA ALA A 252 9.64 5.13 -12.57
C ALA A 252 9.13 6.52 -12.95
N ARG A 253 8.47 7.24 -12.03
CA ARG A 253 8.00 8.61 -12.26
C ARG A 253 9.13 9.59 -12.55
N GLN A 254 10.27 9.43 -11.90
CA GLN A 254 11.38 10.37 -11.98
C GLN A 254 12.30 10.14 -13.18
N PHE A 255 12.59 8.88 -13.50
CA PHE A 255 13.65 8.53 -14.45
C PHE A 255 13.15 7.82 -15.70
N SER A 256 11.96 7.21 -15.67
CA SER A 256 11.47 6.49 -16.84
C SER A 256 11.05 7.45 -17.94
N GLN A 257 11.38 7.08 -19.16
CA GLN A 257 10.97 7.75 -20.40
C GLN A 257 9.84 6.98 -21.12
N ALA A 258 9.23 5.98 -20.47
CA ALA A 258 8.05 5.29 -20.97
C ALA A 258 6.77 6.13 -20.71
N SER A 259 5.72 5.90 -21.50
CA SER A 259 4.41 6.55 -21.31
C SER A 259 3.77 6.22 -19.95
N THR A 260 4.10 5.07 -19.37
CA THR A 260 3.61 4.64 -18.05
C THR A 260 4.33 5.28 -16.87
N ALA A 261 5.36 6.10 -17.09
CA ALA A 261 6.10 6.79 -16.03
C ALA A 261 5.16 7.55 -15.06
N ALA A 262 4.16 8.27 -15.60
CA ALA A 262 3.19 9.02 -14.81
C ALA A 262 2.39 8.15 -13.82
N VAL A 263 2.09 6.92 -14.21
CA VAL A 263 1.37 5.94 -13.38
C VAL A 263 2.32 5.01 -12.63
N GLY A 264 3.59 5.40 -12.47
CA GLY A 264 4.56 4.63 -11.69
C GLY A 264 5.18 3.45 -12.43
N GLY A 265 5.12 3.45 -13.76
CA GLY A 265 5.67 2.39 -14.61
C GLY A 265 4.80 1.14 -14.69
N ASP A 266 3.61 1.11 -14.09
CA ASP A 266 2.71 -0.06 -14.15
C ASP A 266 2.18 -0.25 -15.59
N LEU A 267 2.55 -1.37 -16.21
CA LEU A 267 2.08 -1.79 -17.53
C LEU A 267 0.69 -2.46 -17.47
N GLY A 268 0.19 -2.73 -16.26
CA GLY A 268 -1.00 -3.54 -16.07
C GLY A 268 -0.74 -5.03 -16.32
N TRP A 269 -1.83 -5.79 -16.46
CA TRP A 269 -1.76 -7.20 -16.83
C TRP A 269 -1.49 -7.33 -18.33
N VAL A 270 -0.34 -7.90 -18.67
CA VAL A 270 0.12 -8.10 -20.04
C VAL A 270 0.53 -9.54 -20.27
N ARG A 271 0.41 -9.99 -21.52
CA ARG A 271 0.92 -11.31 -21.94
C ARG A 271 2.29 -11.15 -22.56
N THR A 272 3.12 -12.18 -22.48
CA THR A 272 4.47 -12.18 -23.09
C THR A 272 4.43 -11.88 -24.59
N ALA A 273 3.38 -12.31 -25.30
CA ALA A 273 3.17 -12.02 -26.72
C ALA A 273 2.95 -10.53 -27.04
N GLN A 274 2.63 -9.71 -26.05
CA GLN A 274 2.45 -8.25 -26.19
C GLN A 274 3.75 -7.47 -25.89
N LEU A 275 4.79 -8.15 -25.40
CA LEU A 275 6.06 -7.55 -25.02
C LEU A 275 7.10 -7.70 -26.16
N PRO A 276 8.09 -6.81 -26.24
CA PRO A 276 9.31 -7.06 -27.00
C PRO A 276 9.94 -8.42 -26.62
N PRO A 277 10.51 -9.17 -27.56
CA PRO A 277 11.03 -10.52 -27.29
C PRO A 277 11.99 -10.59 -26.09
N GLU A 278 12.85 -9.59 -25.92
CA GLU A 278 13.82 -9.50 -24.84
C GLU A 278 13.15 -9.33 -23.46
N LEU A 279 12.05 -8.57 -23.42
CA LEU A 279 11.24 -8.41 -22.21
C LEU A 279 10.35 -9.62 -21.94
N ALA A 280 9.84 -10.26 -22.99
CA ALA A 280 9.04 -11.48 -22.89
C ALA A 280 9.84 -12.64 -22.28
N GLU A 281 11.08 -12.83 -22.76
CA GLU A 281 12.01 -13.83 -22.22
C GLU A 281 12.30 -13.55 -20.73
N ALA A 282 12.66 -12.29 -20.40
CA ALA A 282 12.90 -11.88 -19.03
C ALA A 282 11.67 -12.12 -18.13
N ALA A 283 10.49 -11.67 -18.54
CA ALA A 283 9.25 -11.80 -17.77
C ALA A 283 8.88 -13.26 -17.49
N SER A 284 9.04 -14.15 -18.48
CA SER A 284 8.71 -15.58 -18.33
C SER A 284 9.57 -16.31 -17.29
N ALA A 285 10.79 -15.81 -17.02
CA ALA A 285 11.71 -16.39 -16.06
C ALA A 285 11.57 -15.77 -14.65
N MET A 286 10.71 -14.77 -14.47
CA MET A 286 10.57 -14.03 -13.22
C MET A 286 9.56 -14.67 -12.26
N ASN A 287 9.82 -14.49 -10.96
CA ASN A 287 8.86 -14.72 -9.89
C ASN A 287 8.27 -13.40 -9.38
N SER A 288 7.07 -13.43 -8.82
CA SER A 288 6.42 -12.24 -8.26
C SER A 288 7.31 -11.59 -7.20
N GLY A 289 7.42 -10.27 -7.23
CA GLY A 289 8.32 -9.46 -6.43
C GLY A 289 9.76 -9.36 -6.96
N GLN A 290 10.10 -10.00 -8.07
CA GLN A 290 11.46 -9.97 -8.62
C GLN A 290 11.71 -8.73 -9.48
N LEU A 291 12.91 -8.15 -9.35
CA LEU A 291 13.45 -7.10 -10.22
C LEU A 291 14.52 -7.67 -11.16
N VAL A 292 14.36 -7.45 -12.46
CA VAL A 292 15.30 -7.90 -13.52
C VAL A 292 15.71 -6.71 -14.39
N GLY A 293 16.97 -6.73 -14.83
CA GLY A 293 17.53 -5.74 -15.76
C GLY A 293 19.02 -5.48 -15.52
N PRO A 294 19.58 -4.46 -16.19
CA PRO A 294 18.98 -3.75 -17.31
C PRO A 294 18.89 -4.65 -18.55
N VAL A 295 17.68 -4.83 -19.09
CA VAL A 295 17.44 -5.58 -20.32
C VAL A 295 17.67 -4.64 -21.49
N GLU A 296 18.57 -5.01 -22.40
CA GLU A 296 18.91 -4.20 -23.56
C GLU A 296 17.80 -4.29 -24.62
N LEU A 297 17.31 -3.15 -25.07
CA LEU A 297 16.32 -3.01 -26.14
C LEU A 297 16.93 -2.19 -27.28
N ARG A 298 16.30 -2.23 -28.46
CA ARG A 298 16.73 -1.44 -29.62
C ARG A 298 16.87 0.05 -29.32
N GLY A 299 16.00 0.60 -28.47
CA GLY A 299 15.96 2.02 -28.13
C GLY A 299 16.58 2.40 -26.78
N GLY A 300 17.20 1.48 -26.05
CA GLY A 300 17.70 1.76 -24.70
C GLY A 300 17.75 0.55 -23.78
N PHE A 301 17.41 0.75 -22.51
CA PHE A 301 17.38 -0.31 -21.49
C PHE A 301 16.09 -0.25 -20.67
N SER A 302 15.52 -1.40 -20.36
CA SER A 302 14.39 -1.52 -19.42
C SER A 302 14.79 -2.24 -18.14
N LEU A 303 14.27 -1.75 -17.03
CA LEU A 303 14.21 -2.47 -15.77
C LEU A 303 12.79 -2.99 -15.59
N LEU A 304 12.64 -4.29 -15.36
CA LEU A 304 11.35 -4.94 -15.18
C LEU A 304 11.18 -5.37 -13.72
N TYR A 305 10.01 -5.07 -13.16
CA TYR A 305 9.58 -5.57 -11.86
C TYR A 305 8.32 -6.40 -12.03
N LEU A 306 8.34 -7.67 -11.64
CA LEU A 306 7.15 -8.51 -11.69
C LEU A 306 6.34 -8.27 -10.43
N ILE A 307 5.23 -7.54 -10.56
CA ILE A 307 4.30 -7.28 -9.46
C ILE A 307 3.54 -8.56 -9.15
N ASP A 308 2.97 -9.19 -10.19
CA ASP A 308 2.17 -10.39 -10.03
C ASP A 308 2.07 -11.25 -11.30
N LYS A 309 1.70 -12.53 -11.19
CA LYS A 309 1.43 -13.43 -12.31
C LYS A 309 0.13 -14.20 -12.07
N ARG A 310 -0.68 -14.41 -13.12
CA ARG A 310 -1.95 -15.16 -13.05
C ARG A 310 -2.23 -15.91 -14.33
N LYS A 311 -3.18 -16.85 -14.29
CA LYS A 311 -3.75 -17.48 -15.50
C LYS A 311 -5.13 -16.93 -15.79
N VAL A 312 -5.39 -16.61 -17.05
CA VAL A 312 -6.67 -16.02 -17.50
C VAL A 312 -7.81 -17.02 -17.32
N LEU A 313 -8.91 -16.58 -16.71
CA LEU A 313 -10.10 -17.39 -16.41
C LEU A 313 -9.81 -18.72 -15.69
N MET A 314 -8.76 -18.73 -14.87
CA MET A 314 -8.44 -19.83 -13.98
C MET A 314 -8.51 -19.33 -12.54
N ALA A 315 -8.82 -20.21 -11.60
CA ALA A 315 -8.73 -19.86 -10.19
C ALA A 315 -7.27 -19.53 -9.86
N ASP A 316 -7.04 -18.44 -9.13
CA ASP A 316 -5.73 -18.16 -8.55
C ASP A 316 -5.52 -19.14 -7.39
N GLU A 317 -4.59 -20.08 -7.53
CA GLU A 317 -4.28 -21.07 -6.49
C GLU A 317 -3.90 -20.40 -5.15
N ARG A 318 -3.43 -19.15 -5.18
CA ARG A 318 -3.10 -18.38 -3.97
C ARG A 318 -4.32 -17.91 -3.18
N GLU A 319 -5.51 -18.02 -3.75
CA GLU A 319 -6.78 -17.83 -3.00
C GLU A 319 -7.17 -19.09 -2.20
N ALA A 320 -6.41 -20.19 -2.30
CA ALA A 320 -6.65 -21.38 -1.50
C ALA A 320 -6.59 -21.08 0.00
N LEU A 321 -7.50 -21.71 0.75
CA LEU A 321 -7.51 -21.70 2.21
C LEU A 321 -6.75 -22.90 2.72
N LEU A 322 -5.69 -22.64 3.49
CA LEU A 322 -4.86 -23.66 4.12
C LEU A 322 -5.22 -23.81 5.60
N SER A 323 -5.27 -25.06 6.04
CA SER A 323 -5.15 -25.44 7.45
C SER A 323 -3.72 -25.82 7.74
N LEU A 324 -3.04 -25.00 8.53
CA LEU A 324 -1.63 -25.15 8.87
C LEU A 324 -1.46 -25.35 10.38
N LYS A 325 -0.54 -26.25 10.73
CA LYS A 325 0.03 -26.33 12.07
C LYS A 325 1.45 -25.81 12.05
N GLN A 326 1.72 -24.75 12.82
CA GLN A 326 3.07 -24.25 13.05
C GLN A 326 3.64 -24.96 14.27
N ILE A 327 4.73 -25.69 14.07
CA ILE A 327 5.50 -26.33 15.13
C ILE A 327 6.77 -25.49 15.33
N SER A 328 7.07 -25.08 16.56
CA SER A 328 8.20 -24.18 16.83
C SER A 328 8.97 -24.54 18.09
N ILE A 329 10.27 -24.24 18.06
CA ILE A 329 11.16 -24.29 19.22
C ILE A 329 11.84 -22.92 19.42
N SER A 330 11.94 -22.50 20.67
CA SER A 330 12.71 -21.31 21.06
C SER A 330 14.11 -21.69 21.52
N PHE A 331 15.07 -20.77 21.38
CA PHE A 331 16.41 -20.94 21.92
C PHE A 331 16.63 -20.10 23.17
N PRO A 332 17.40 -20.60 24.16
CA PRO A 332 17.84 -19.77 25.29
C PRO A 332 18.67 -18.58 24.83
N ALA A 333 18.57 -17.46 25.55
CA ALA A 333 19.38 -16.28 25.31
C ALA A 333 20.89 -16.62 25.34
N GLY A 334 21.64 -16.15 24.35
CA GLY A 334 23.07 -16.43 24.21
C GLY A 334 23.41 -17.71 23.41
N THR A 335 22.42 -18.38 22.82
CA THR A 335 22.68 -19.50 21.89
C THR A 335 23.44 -18.99 20.66
N THR A 336 24.59 -19.60 20.33
CA THR A 336 25.36 -19.21 19.14
C THR A 336 24.71 -19.70 17.86
N ALA A 337 24.95 -19.02 16.73
CA ALA A 337 24.39 -19.41 15.42
C ALA A 337 24.66 -20.89 15.08
N LYS A 338 25.87 -21.39 15.34
CA LYS A 338 26.25 -22.79 15.08
C LYS A 338 25.47 -23.79 15.95
N GLN A 339 25.17 -23.42 17.20
CA GLN A 339 24.35 -24.26 18.09
C GLN A 339 22.87 -24.23 17.67
N ALA A 340 22.37 -23.06 17.29
CA ALA A 340 21.01 -22.91 16.78
C ALA A 340 20.81 -23.73 15.50
N GLU A 341 21.77 -23.70 14.57
CA GLU A 341 21.74 -24.48 13.34
C GLU A 341 21.72 -25.99 13.60
N ALA A 342 22.57 -26.50 14.51
CA ALA A 342 22.57 -27.91 14.87
C ALA A 342 21.23 -28.35 15.51
N LYS A 343 20.66 -27.52 16.39
CA LYS A 343 19.35 -27.78 17.00
C LYS A 343 18.21 -27.69 15.98
N ALA A 344 18.25 -26.72 15.07
CA ALA A 344 17.27 -26.55 14.00
C ALA A 344 17.26 -27.75 13.05
N LYS A 345 18.44 -28.28 12.71
CA LYS A 345 18.57 -29.50 11.90
C LYS A 345 17.95 -30.71 12.60
N LYS A 346 18.28 -30.91 13.89
CA LYS A 346 17.69 -32.00 14.67
C LYS A 346 16.18 -31.85 14.82
N PHE A 347 15.71 -30.63 15.11
CA PHE A 347 14.28 -30.31 15.15
C PHE A 347 13.57 -30.67 13.84
N ALA A 348 14.15 -30.31 12.69
CA ALA A 348 13.57 -30.66 11.40
C ALA A 348 13.57 -32.18 11.14
N GLU A 349 14.60 -32.91 11.58
CA GLU A 349 14.63 -34.38 11.52
C GLU A 349 13.56 -35.01 12.41
N ASP A 350 13.38 -34.50 13.62
CA ASP A 350 12.41 -35.02 14.58
C ASP A 350 10.96 -34.70 14.12
N VAL A 351 10.70 -33.50 13.58
CA VAL A 351 9.39 -33.12 13.00
C VAL A 351 9.04 -33.99 11.79
N LYS A 352 10.01 -34.42 10.98
CA LYS A 352 9.77 -35.36 9.88
C LYS A 352 9.26 -36.73 10.33
N GLN A 353 9.52 -37.12 11.59
CA GLN A 353 9.03 -38.39 12.14
C GLN A 353 7.58 -38.31 12.62
N ILE A 354 7.01 -37.11 12.69
CA ILE A 354 5.60 -36.91 13.07
C ILE A 354 4.73 -37.48 11.96
N SER A 355 3.91 -38.48 12.32
CA SER A 355 3.06 -39.23 11.37
C SER A 355 1.79 -38.45 11.01
N GLY A 356 1.97 -37.31 10.34
CA GLY A 356 0.90 -36.45 9.85
C GLY A 356 0.18 -35.65 10.94
N CYS A 357 -0.85 -34.92 10.53
CA CYS A 357 -1.48 -33.89 11.35
C CYS A 357 -2.19 -34.39 12.61
N GLY A 358 -2.68 -35.62 12.62
CA GLY A 358 -3.33 -36.20 13.80
C GLY A 358 -2.36 -36.51 14.95
N ALA A 359 -1.07 -36.69 14.65
CA ALA A 359 -0.02 -36.95 15.62
C ALA A 359 0.82 -35.70 15.94
N ALA A 360 0.45 -34.54 15.40
CA ALA A 360 1.28 -33.33 15.48
C ALA A 360 1.44 -32.83 16.92
N GLU A 361 0.37 -32.83 17.71
CA GLU A 361 0.38 -32.38 19.10
C GLU A 361 1.24 -33.28 19.99
N THR A 362 1.06 -34.60 19.89
CA THR A 362 1.82 -35.57 20.68
C THR A 362 3.29 -35.62 20.25
N GLY A 363 3.55 -35.55 18.94
CA GLY A 363 4.89 -35.49 18.37
C GLY A 363 5.65 -34.22 18.76
N ALA A 364 5.00 -33.05 18.69
CA ALA A 364 5.57 -31.78 19.12
C ALA A 364 5.90 -31.80 20.63
N ALA A 365 4.99 -32.31 21.46
CA ALA A 365 5.23 -32.42 22.90
C ALA A 365 6.42 -33.32 23.23
N ALA A 366 6.60 -34.43 22.51
CA ALA A 366 7.72 -35.36 22.71
C ALA A 366 9.09 -34.74 22.44
N ILE A 367 9.15 -33.70 21.60
CA ILE A 367 10.38 -32.99 21.23
C ILE A 367 10.51 -31.63 21.92
N GLY A 368 9.59 -31.31 22.85
CA GLY A 368 9.57 -30.03 23.57
C GLY A 368 9.25 -28.84 22.67
N ALA A 369 8.50 -29.04 21.59
CA ALA A 369 8.07 -27.99 20.69
C ALA A 369 6.64 -27.51 21.02
N GLU A 370 6.39 -26.23 20.72
CA GLU A 370 5.07 -25.63 20.81
C GLU A 370 4.35 -25.76 19.47
N ILE A 371 3.01 -25.84 19.50
CA ILE A 371 2.19 -25.95 18.30
C ILE A 371 1.07 -24.91 18.30
N VAL A 372 0.91 -24.23 17.16
CA VAL A 372 -0.19 -23.29 16.90
C VAL A 372 -0.90 -23.75 15.63
N SER A 373 -2.23 -23.86 15.68
CA SER A 373 -3.05 -24.29 14.55
C SER A 373 -3.88 -23.11 14.03
N ASN A 374 -4.01 -23.00 12.70
CA ASN A 374 -4.92 -22.07 12.06
C ASN A 374 -5.48 -22.70 10.77
N ASP A 375 -6.80 -22.76 10.69
CA ASP A 375 -7.53 -23.46 9.64
C ASP A 375 -7.98 -22.57 8.47
N ASN A 376 -7.72 -21.27 8.54
CA ASN A 376 -8.25 -20.28 7.60
C ASN A 376 -7.18 -19.31 7.10
N ILE A 377 -6.02 -19.84 6.71
CA ILE A 377 -4.94 -19.01 6.14
C ILE A 377 -5.10 -18.98 4.62
N ARG A 378 -5.34 -17.80 4.03
CA ARG A 378 -5.25 -17.64 2.57
C ARG A 378 -3.78 -17.60 2.16
N VAL A 379 -3.41 -18.35 1.12
CA VAL A 379 -2.01 -18.40 0.66
C VAL A 379 -1.48 -17.01 0.31
N LYS A 380 -2.27 -16.17 -0.35
CA LYS A 380 -1.88 -14.80 -0.73
C LYS A 380 -1.50 -13.90 0.45
N ASP A 381 -1.99 -14.19 1.65
CA ASP A 381 -1.73 -13.41 2.85
C ASP A 381 -0.36 -13.81 3.48
N LEU A 382 0.30 -14.84 2.95
CA LEU A 382 1.61 -15.30 3.41
C LEU A 382 2.76 -14.60 2.68
N PRO A 383 3.97 -14.55 3.28
CA PRO A 383 5.17 -14.07 2.60
C PRO A 383 5.42 -14.78 1.25
N PRO A 384 5.81 -14.07 0.18
CA PRO A 384 5.93 -14.64 -1.17
C PRO A 384 6.77 -15.92 -1.25
N GLN A 385 7.85 -16.01 -0.48
CA GLN A 385 8.74 -17.17 -0.46
C GLN A 385 8.04 -18.44 0.07
N LEU A 386 7.05 -18.28 0.94
CA LEU A 386 6.28 -19.39 1.51
C LEU A 386 5.11 -19.80 0.62
N GLN A 387 4.59 -18.90 -0.22
CA GLN A 387 3.42 -19.19 -1.07
C GLN A 387 3.70 -20.38 -1.99
N ASP A 388 4.74 -20.31 -2.81
CA ASP A 388 5.10 -21.38 -3.75
C ASP A 388 5.46 -22.69 -3.04
N THR A 389 6.20 -22.58 -1.92
CA THR A 389 6.58 -23.74 -1.11
C THR A 389 5.36 -24.47 -0.56
N LEU A 390 4.38 -23.74 -0.02
CA LEU A 390 3.18 -24.33 0.55
C LEU A 390 2.22 -24.84 -0.51
N LEU A 391 2.11 -24.18 -1.66
CA LEU A 391 1.30 -24.66 -2.79
C LEU A 391 1.85 -25.98 -3.36
N ALA A 392 3.17 -26.14 -3.42
CA ALA A 392 3.80 -27.38 -3.86
C ALA A 392 3.76 -28.52 -2.82
N LEU A 393 3.41 -28.23 -1.56
CA LEU A 393 3.47 -29.20 -0.47
C LEU A 393 2.28 -30.17 -0.51
N PRO A 394 2.49 -31.49 -0.40
CA PRO A 394 1.39 -32.45 -0.29
C PRO A 394 0.71 -32.36 1.09
N GLN A 395 -0.50 -32.90 1.21
CA GLN A 395 -1.18 -33.00 2.50
C GLN A 395 -0.37 -33.84 3.49
N GLY A 396 -0.24 -33.33 4.73
CA GLY A 396 0.65 -33.87 5.76
C GLY A 396 2.13 -33.53 5.57
N GLY A 397 2.50 -32.90 4.45
CA GLY A 397 3.85 -32.42 4.20
C GLY A 397 4.23 -31.27 5.12
N ILE A 398 5.54 -31.07 5.25
CA ILE A 398 6.13 -30.01 6.08
C ILE A 398 7.10 -29.13 5.28
N THR A 399 7.17 -27.84 5.63
CA THR A 399 8.17 -26.93 5.05
C THR A 399 9.58 -27.23 5.57
N GLN A 400 10.60 -26.66 4.92
CA GLN A 400 11.90 -26.53 5.56
C GLN A 400 11.77 -25.66 6.82
N PRO A 401 12.60 -25.87 7.85
CA PRO A 401 12.64 -25.00 9.01
C PRO A 401 13.05 -23.58 8.61
N PHE A 402 12.38 -22.58 9.16
CA PHE A 402 12.72 -21.17 8.98
C PHE A 402 12.65 -20.43 10.32
N GLY A 403 13.41 -19.33 10.45
CA GLY A 403 13.52 -18.54 11.69
C GLY A 403 14.94 -18.09 11.98
N SER A 404 15.20 -17.67 13.22
CA SER A 404 16.52 -17.18 13.67
C SER A 404 16.88 -17.70 15.07
N ALA A 405 18.09 -17.40 15.54
CA ALA A 405 18.50 -17.77 16.90
C ALA A 405 17.70 -17.00 17.98
N GLU A 406 17.24 -15.80 17.63
CA GLU A 406 16.51 -14.89 18.52
C GLU A 406 15.00 -15.20 18.54
N GLU A 407 14.40 -15.44 17.38
CA GLU A 407 12.96 -15.69 17.25
C GLU A 407 12.58 -17.19 17.31
N GLY A 408 13.58 -18.05 17.44
CA GLY A 408 13.40 -19.50 17.33
C GLY A 408 13.19 -19.97 15.90
N VAL A 409 13.05 -21.29 15.76
CA VAL A 409 12.86 -21.97 14.48
C VAL A 409 11.51 -22.64 14.45
N ARG A 410 10.85 -22.57 13.29
CA ARG A 410 9.51 -23.11 13.08
C ARG A 410 9.39 -23.86 11.75
N VAL A 411 8.45 -24.80 11.72
CA VAL A 411 8.07 -25.59 10.55
C VAL A 411 6.55 -25.49 10.41
N LEU A 412 6.07 -25.34 9.17
CA LEU A 412 4.65 -25.39 8.88
C LEU A 412 4.30 -26.77 8.33
N MET A 413 3.28 -27.40 8.90
CA MET A 413 2.68 -28.64 8.43
C MET A 413 1.34 -28.34 7.77
N LEU A 414 1.14 -28.82 6.54
CA LEU A 414 -0.11 -28.65 5.80
C LEU A 414 -1.11 -29.74 6.16
N CYS A 415 -2.20 -29.39 6.84
CA CYS A 415 -3.21 -30.33 7.31
C CYS A 415 -4.45 -30.39 6.44
N GLY A 416 -4.79 -29.28 5.79
CA GLY A 416 -5.88 -29.22 4.84
C GLY A 416 -5.64 -28.12 3.82
N ARG A 417 -6.19 -28.30 2.62
CA ARG A 417 -6.24 -27.30 1.58
C ARG A 417 -7.64 -27.31 0.98
N THR A 418 -8.23 -26.13 0.89
CA THR A 418 -9.45 -25.90 0.11
C THR A 418 -9.09 -25.01 -1.06
N ASP A 419 -9.03 -25.60 -2.25
CA ASP A 419 -8.73 -24.87 -3.46
C ASP A 419 -9.89 -23.95 -3.84
N PRO A 420 -9.60 -22.77 -4.41
CA PRO A 420 -10.63 -21.85 -4.86
C PRO A 420 -11.42 -22.48 -6.02
N GLN A 421 -12.73 -22.25 -6.04
CA GLN A 421 -13.56 -22.72 -7.15
C GLN A 421 -13.10 -22.05 -8.45
N MET A 422 -13.00 -22.84 -9.53
CA MET A 422 -12.77 -22.31 -10.87
C MET A 422 -13.94 -21.41 -11.27
N ALA A 423 -13.79 -20.10 -11.06
CA ALA A 423 -14.72 -19.13 -11.62
C ALA A 423 -14.64 -19.23 -13.15
N GLY A 424 -15.77 -19.45 -13.83
CA GLY A 424 -15.87 -19.56 -15.28
C GLY A 424 -15.59 -18.27 -16.06
N GLY A 425 -14.86 -17.32 -15.44
CA GLY A 425 -14.76 -15.94 -15.86
C GLY A 425 -15.99 -15.11 -15.52
N PRO A 426 -15.94 -13.80 -15.81
CA PRO A 426 -17.10 -12.93 -15.66
C PRO A 426 -18.20 -13.35 -16.62
N THR A 427 -19.43 -13.30 -16.14
CA THR A 427 -20.63 -13.37 -16.99
C THR A 427 -20.72 -12.14 -17.89
N PHE A 428 -21.56 -12.21 -18.92
CA PHE A 428 -21.81 -11.06 -19.80
C PHE A 428 -22.28 -9.83 -19.01
N ASP A 429 -23.22 -10.00 -18.08
CA ASP A 429 -23.76 -8.91 -17.26
C ASP A 429 -22.68 -8.31 -16.33
N GLU A 430 -21.83 -9.15 -15.72
CA GLU A 430 -20.71 -8.68 -14.90
C GLU A 430 -19.68 -7.90 -15.73
N LEU A 431 -19.38 -8.36 -16.94
CA LEU A 431 -18.44 -7.70 -17.83
C LEU A 431 -19.01 -6.39 -18.38
N MET A 432 -20.31 -6.37 -18.70
CA MET A 432 -21.02 -5.16 -19.10
C MET A 432 -20.98 -4.11 -17.99
N ALA A 433 -21.35 -4.48 -16.76
CA ALA A 433 -21.29 -3.60 -15.60
C ALA A 433 -19.85 -3.08 -15.34
N GLN A 434 -18.83 -3.94 -15.51
CA GLN A 434 -17.44 -3.53 -15.39
C GLN A 434 -17.06 -2.46 -16.44
N VAL A 435 -17.44 -2.66 -17.71
CA VAL A 435 -17.14 -1.70 -18.79
C VAL A 435 -17.89 -0.38 -18.55
N GLU A 436 -19.14 -0.44 -18.09
CA GLU A 436 -19.93 0.74 -17.70
C GLU A 436 -19.23 1.52 -16.59
N ASP A 437 -18.82 0.84 -15.51
CA ASP A 437 -18.11 1.46 -14.38
C ASP A 437 -16.77 2.07 -14.82
N GLU A 438 -16.00 1.38 -15.67
CA GLU A 438 -14.76 1.90 -16.25
C GLU A 438 -15.01 3.24 -17.00
N ARG A 439 -16.09 3.31 -17.78
CA ARG A 439 -16.48 4.52 -18.53
C ARG A 439 -17.02 5.63 -17.64
N VAL A 440 -17.88 5.29 -16.66
CA VAL A 440 -18.40 6.23 -15.66
C VAL A 440 -17.23 6.87 -14.92
N ASN A 441 -16.28 6.07 -14.42
CA ASN A 441 -15.11 6.55 -13.69
C ASN A 441 -14.21 7.45 -14.54
N LYS A 442 -13.95 7.09 -15.80
CA LYS A 442 -13.18 7.93 -16.71
C LYS A 442 -13.87 9.28 -16.97
N ARG A 443 -15.19 9.27 -17.18
CA ARG A 443 -15.96 10.49 -17.39
C ARG A 443 -16.05 11.33 -16.11
N ALA A 444 -16.17 10.69 -14.94
CA ALA A 444 -16.15 11.31 -13.62
C ALA A 444 -14.83 12.07 -13.37
N GLN A 445 -13.68 11.46 -13.67
CA GLN A 445 -12.38 12.10 -13.54
C GLN A 445 -12.25 13.34 -14.45
N ILE A 446 -12.71 13.23 -15.70
CA ILE A 446 -12.73 14.35 -16.64
C ILE A 446 -13.63 15.48 -16.09
N TYR A 447 -14.81 15.12 -15.60
CA TYR A 447 -15.77 16.07 -15.05
C TYR A 447 -15.20 16.82 -13.84
N LEU A 448 -14.60 16.12 -12.87
CA LEU A 448 -13.97 16.75 -11.70
C LEU A 448 -12.77 17.63 -12.08
N ARG A 449 -11.97 17.22 -13.07
CA ARG A 449 -10.90 18.05 -13.60
C ARG A 449 -11.44 19.34 -14.23
N ASP A 450 -12.55 19.24 -14.96
CA ASP A 450 -13.18 20.40 -15.58
C ASP A 450 -13.79 21.32 -14.51
N LEU A 451 -14.42 20.79 -13.45
CA LEU A 451 -14.84 21.57 -12.27
C LEU A 451 -13.67 22.32 -11.61
N ARG A 452 -12.52 21.65 -11.42
CA ARG A 452 -11.31 22.31 -10.89
C ARG A 452 -10.81 23.43 -11.78
N ARG A 453 -10.85 23.22 -13.10
CA ARG A 453 -10.40 24.22 -14.08
C ARG A 453 -11.31 25.45 -14.08
N ASP A 454 -12.60 25.25 -13.91
CA ASP A 454 -13.60 26.31 -13.98
C ASP A 454 -13.81 27.02 -12.63
N ALA A 455 -13.33 26.43 -11.53
CA ALA A 455 -13.39 27.00 -10.19
C ALA A 455 -12.37 28.13 -9.95
N VAL A 456 -12.75 29.10 -9.13
CA VAL A 456 -11.83 30.09 -8.57
C VAL A 456 -11.28 29.55 -7.25
N ILE A 457 -9.99 29.22 -7.24
CA ILE A 457 -9.28 28.68 -6.08
C ILE A 457 -8.15 29.62 -5.68
N GLU A 458 -8.26 30.20 -4.50
CA GLU A 458 -7.23 31.07 -3.90
C GLU A 458 -6.51 30.31 -2.78
N TYR A 459 -5.19 30.36 -2.75
CA TYR A 459 -4.33 29.75 -1.71
C TYR A 459 -3.70 30.87 -0.88
N ASN A 460 -3.64 30.71 0.44
CA ASN A 460 -3.05 31.69 1.36
C ASN A 460 -1.76 31.19 2.02
#